data_AF-A0A117N2L9-F1
#
_entry.id   AF-A0A117N2L9-F1
#
_cell.length_a   1.000
_cell.length_b   1.000
_cell.length_c   1.000
_cell.angle_alpha   90.00
_cell.angle_beta   90.00
_cell.angle_gamma   90.00
#
_symmetry.space_group_name_H-M   'P 1'
#
loop_
_entity.id
_entity.type
_entity.pdbx_description
1 polymer ?
#
loop_
_entity_poly.entity_id
_entity_poly.type
_entity_poly.pdbx_seq_one_letter_code
_entity_poly.pdbx_strand_id
1 'polypeptide(L)'
;MERRLAAILAADVVGYSAMMERDEAGTFDRLSTLRKELLEPLFALHHGRIFKVMGDGLLAEFASALDAVQCAVALQRGLADRNMLVPADQRLKMRVGVNLGDVIVEGEDRYGEGVNIAARLEQIAGSGDIYVSDKVAKEVGKKLEFDLESLAAAGQEYCRAGDGLSGEG
;
A
#
# COMPACT_ATOMS: atom_id res chain seq x y z
N MET A 1 -17.13 -18.82 11.78
CA MET A 1 -16.56 -17.45 11.82
C MET A 1 -15.16 -17.57 12.38
N GLU A 2 -14.15 -17.43 11.53
CA GLU A 2 -12.75 -17.56 11.93
C GLU A 2 -12.16 -16.15 12.13
N ARG A 3 -11.49 -15.94 13.26
CA ARG A 3 -10.75 -14.70 13.55
C ARG A 3 -9.28 -15.02 13.63
N ARG A 4 -8.45 -14.19 13.01
CA ARG A 4 -6.99 -14.31 13.10
C ARG A 4 -6.33 -12.95 13.01
N LEU A 5 -5.11 -12.88 13.54
CA LEU A 5 -4.22 -11.75 13.36
C LEU A 5 -3.67 -11.76 11.93
N ALA A 6 -3.74 -10.64 11.22
CA ALA A 6 -3.16 -10.47 9.90
C ALA A 6 -2.63 -9.05 9.71
N ALA A 7 -1.60 -8.91 8.88
CA ALA A 7 -1.20 -7.62 8.36
C ALA A 7 -2.03 -7.32 7.10
N ILE A 8 -2.71 -6.18 7.10
CA ILE A 8 -3.56 -5.72 6.00
C ILE A 8 -2.89 -4.53 5.35
N LEU A 9 -2.74 -4.61 4.03
CA LEU A 9 -2.26 -3.54 3.17
C LEU A 9 -3.43 -3.04 2.34
N ALA A 10 -3.67 -1.73 2.39
CA ALA A 10 -4.54 -1.01 1.49
C ALA A 10 -3.70 -0.12 0.58
N ALA A 11 -4.01 -0.11 -0.72
CA ALA A 11 -3.32 0.75 -1.68
C ALA A 11 -4.33 1.29 -2.69
N ASP A 12 -4.13 2.54 -3.10
CA ASP A 12 -5.02 3.21 -4.06
C ASP A 12 -4.24 4.16 -4.97
N VAL A 13 -4.74 4.35 -6.20
CA VAL A 13 -4.12 5.25 -7.17
C VAL A 13 -4.50 6.69 -6.87
N VAL A 14 -3.50 7.58 -6.88
CA VAL A 14 -3.73 9.01 -6.66
C VAL A 14 -4.25 9.65 -7.95
N GLY A 15 -5.42 10.28 -7.87
CA GLY A 15 -5.99 11.07 -8.97
C GLY A 15 -6.62 10.23 -10.09
N TYR A 16 -7.01 8.98 -9.81
CA TYR A 16 -7.54 8.06 -10.81
C TYR A 16 -8.76 8.60 -11.55
N SER A 17 -9.74 9.17 -10.86
CA SER A 17 -10.95 9.73 -11.51
C SER A 17 -10.60 10.78 -12.57
N ALA A 18 -9.64 11.67 -12.27
CA ALA A 18 -9.20 12.69 -13.23
C ALA A 18 -8.44 12.10 -14.42
N MET A 19 -7.70 10.99 -14.22
CA MET A 19 -7.04 10.27 -15.31
C MET A 19 -8.06 9.57 -16.21
N MET A 20 -9.09 8.95 -15.62
CA MET A 20 -10.19 8.31 -16.35
C MET A 20 -10.99 9.31 -17.20
N GLU A 21 -11.26 10.51 -16.69
CA GLU A 21 -11.93 11.57 -17.46
C GLU A 21 -11.11 12.05 -18.66
N ARG A 22 -9.78 12.01 -18.58
CA ARG A 22 -8.88 12.49 -19.64
C ARG A 22 -8.59 11.42 -20.70
N ASP A 23 -8.40 10.18 -20.28
CA ASP A 23 -8.01 9.06 -21.13
C ASP A 23 -8.46 7.75 -20.47
N GLU A 24 -9.73 7.39 -20.65
CA GLU A 24 -10.35 6.22 -20.03
C GLU A 24 -9.63 4.92 -20.42
N ALA A 25 -9.50 4.68 -21.73
CA ALA A 25 -8.93 3.45 -22.26
C ALA A 25 -7.45 3.29 -21.91
N GLY A 26 -6.65 4.35 -22.06
CA GLY A 26 -5.23 4.28 -21.73
C GLY A 26 -4.99 4.18 -20.22
N THR A 27 -5.81 4.84 -19.39
CA THR A 27 -5.67 4.73 -17.92
C THR A 27 -6.01 3.32 -17.45
N PHE A 28 -7.08 2.74 -17.98
CA PHE A 28 -7.43 1.34 -17.70
C PHE A 28 -6.33 0.37 -18.12
N ASP A 29 -5.74 0.54 -19.31
CA ASP A 29 -4.67 -0.33 -19.80
C ASP A 29 -3.39 -0.21 -18.97
N ARG A 30 -3.00 1.02 -18.59
CA ARG A 30 -1.87 1.28 -17.70
C ARG A 30 -2.07 0.63 -16.32
N LEU A 31 -3.26 0.76 -15.73
CA LEU A 31 -3.58 0.14 -14.44
C LEU A 31 -3.61 -1.40 -14.53
N SER A 32 -4.18 -1.95 -15.60
CA SER A 32 -4.21 -3.40 -15.85
C SER A 32 -2.80 -3.97 -15.99
N THR A 33 -1.92 -3.27 -16.73
CA THR A 33 -0.51 -3.63 -16.92
C THR A 33 0.26 -3.53 -15.61
N LEU A 34 0.09 -2.42 -14.85
CA LEU A 34 0.66 -2.26 -13.52
C LEU A 34 0.28 -3.43 -12.60
N ARG A 35 -1.00 -3.84 -12.62
CA ARG A 35 -1.48 -4.92 -11.78
C ARG A 35 -0.82 -6.26 -12.11
N LYS A 36 -0.81 -6.64 -13.38
CA LYS A 36 -0.30 -7.95 -13.81
C LYS A 36 1.21 -8.06 -13.70
N GLU A 37 1.92 -6.99 -14.01
CA GLU A 37 3.38 -7.05 -14.16
C GLU A 37 4.16 -6.57 -12.93
N LEU A 38 3.53 -5.78 -12.05
CA LEU A 38 4.18 -5.29 -10.84
C LEU A 38 3.46 -5.76 -9.58
N LEU A 39 2.16 -5.48 -9.43
CA LEU A 39 1.45 -5.80 -8.19
C LEU A 39 1.39 -7.31 -7.96
N GLU A 40 0.76 -8.08 -8.85
CA GLU A 40 0.59 -9.54 -8.65
C GLU A 40 1.93 -10.27 -8.35
N PRO A 41 3.04 -10.01 -9.09
CA PRO A 41 4.34 -10.60 -8.77
C PRO A 41 4.91 -10.17 -7.42
N LEU A 42 4.81 -8.87 -7.06
CA LEU A 42 5.33 -8.38 -5.78
C LEU A 42 4.55 -8.96 -4.59
N PHE A 43 3.23 -8.98 -4.67
CA PHE A 43 2.42 -9.56 -3.61
C PHE A 43 2.74 -11.05 -3.47
N ALA A 44 2.87 -11.80 -4.57
CA ALA A 44 3.28 -13.20 -4.51
C ALA A 44 4.69 -13.39 -3.91
N LEU A 45 5.66 -12.57 -4.31
CA LEU A 45 7.04 -12.61 -3.81
C LEU A 45 7.12 -12.39 -2.29
N HIS A 46 6.27 -11.52 -1.76
CA HIS A 46 6.19 -11.20 -0.34
C HIS A 46 5.08 -11.99 0.38
N HIS A 47 4.65 -13.13 -0.15
CA HIS A 47 3.64 -14.00 0.49
C HIS A 47 2.30 -13.30 0.82
N GLY A 48 2.00 -12.23 0.09
CA GLY A 48 0.77 -11.47 0.18
C GLY A 48 -0.32 -12.07 -0.70
N ARG A 49 -1.56 -11.94 -0.24
CA ARG A 49 -2.74 -12.31 -1.02
C ARG A 49 -3.65 -11.09 -1.19
N ILE A 50 -3.81 -10.64 -2.43
CA ILE A 50 -4.86 -9.68 -2.77
C ILE A 50 -6.19 -10.40 -2.60
N PHE A 51 -7.03 -9.91 -1.69
CA PHE A 51 -8.34 -10.48 -1.44
C PHE A 51 -9.47 -9.63 -2.02
N LYS A 52 -9.20 -8.35 -2.31
CA LYS A 52 -10.20 -7.45 -2.87
C LYS A 52 -9.56 -6.40 -3.76
N VAL A 53 -10.19 -6.13 -4.91
CA VAL A 53 -9.86 -5.04 -5.83
C VAL A 53 -11.09 -4.15 -5.96
N MET A 54 -10.92 -2.84 -5.85
CA MET A 54 -11.98 -1.84 -5.78
C MET A 54 -11.68 -0.71 -6.78
N GLY A 55 -11.85 -0.99 -8.06
CA GLY A 55 -11.48 -0.06 -9.13
C GLY A 55 -9.96 0.08 -9.22
N ASP A 56 -9.45 1.22 -8.77
CA ASP A 56 -8.05 1.58 -8.69
C ASP A 56 -7.38 1.26 -7.34
N GLY A 57 -8.21 0.87 -6.35
CA GLY A 57 -7.76 0.42 -5.05
C GLY A 57 -7.65 -1.09 -4.94
N LEU A 58 -6.86 -1.55 -3.97
CA LEU A 58 -6.79 -2.96 -3.58
C LEU A 58 -6.61 -3.12 -2.07
N LEU A 59 -7.00 -4.31 -1.60
CA LEU A 59 -6.70 -4.81 -0.27
C LEU A 59 -6.01 -6.16 -0.37
N ALA A 60 -4.97 -6.32 0.44
CA ALA A 60 -4.25 -7.56 0.56
C ALA A 60 -3.98 -7.90 2.01
N GLU A 61 -3.84 -9.19 2.27
CA GLU A 61 -3.42 -9.72 3.56
C GLU A 61 -2.04 -10.35 3.48
N PHE A 62 -1.33 -10.31 4.60
CA PHE A 62 -0.05 -10.94 4.83
C PHE A 62 -0.07 -11.60 6.21
N ALA A 63 0.61 -12.73 6.34
CA ALA A 63 0.84 -13.36 7.65
C ALA A 63 1.90 -12.62 8.48
N SER A 64 2.75 -11.82 7.82
CA SER A 64 3.90 -11.12 8.39
C SER A 64 3.76 -9.62 8.16
N ALA A 65 3.88 -8.83 9.23
CA ALA A 65 3.92 -7.37 9.12
C ALA A 65 5.18 -6.89 8.39
N LEU A 66 6.29 -7.62 8.52
CA LEU A 66 7.52 -7.32 7.80
C LEU A 66 7.33 -7.48 6.29
N ASP A 67 6.72 -8.58 5.86
CA ASP A 67 6.46 -8.87 4.45
C ASP A 67 5.53 -7.83 3.83
N ALA A 68 4.48 -7.41 4.57
CA ALA A 68 3.58 -6.35 4.13
C ALA A 68 4.31 -5.02 3.90
N VAL A 69 5.19 -4.62 4.83
CA VAL A 69 5.95 -3.37 4.71
C VAL A 69 7.00 -3.45 3.60
N GLN A 70 7.73 -4.57 3.48
CA GLN A 70 8.68 -4.77 2.40
C GLN A 70 8.00 -4.77 1.03
N CYS A 71 6.81 -5.39 0.92
CA CYS A 71 6.00 -5.36 -0.28
C CYS A 71 5.57 -3.92 -0.63
N ALA A 72 5.15 -3.13 0.36
CA ALA A 72 4.77 -1.73 0.16
C ALA A 72 5.95 -0.88 -0.35
N VAL A 73 7.15 -1.07 0.21
CA VAL A 73 8.37 -0.37 -0.23
C VAL A 73 8.78 -0.80 -1.63
N ALA A 74 8.77 -2.11 -1.93
CA ALA A 74 9.07 -2.62 -3.25
C ALA A 74 8.06 -2.11 -4.31
N LEU A 75 6.79 -1.96 -3.93
CA LEU A 75 5.77 -1.35 -4.77
C LEU A 75 6.09 0.11 -5.10
N GLN A 76 6.41 0.93 -4.09
CA GLN A 76 6.73 2.35 -4.34
C GLN A 76 7.98 2.50 -5.22
N ARG A 77 9.01 1.68 -5.00
CA ARG A 77 10.22 1.67 -5.84
C ARG A 77 9.92 1.25 -7.27
N GLY A 78 9.18 0.16 -7.47
CA GLY A 78 8.78 -0.31 -8.80
C GLY A 78 7.90 0.69 -9.55
N LEU A 79 7.04 1.43 -8.84
CA LEU A 79 6.28 2.55 -9.41
C LEU A 79 7.18 3.71 -9.80
N ALA A 80 8.15 4.08 -8.96
CA ALA A 80 9.13 5.13 -9.28
C ALA A 80 9.91 4.78 -10.56
N ASP A 81 10.40 3.55 -10.67
CA ASP A 81 11.14 3.05 -11.84
C ASP A 81 10.31 3.12 -13.13
N ARG A 82 9.07 2.62 -13.09
CA ARG A 82 8.14 2.71 -14.24
C ARG A 82 7.82 4.15 -14.60
N ASN A 83 7.63 5.02 -13.61
CA ASN A 83 7.29 6.42 -13.80
C ASN A 83 8.41 7.25 -14.44
N MET A 84 9.67 6.81 -14.34
CA MET A 84 10.80 7.43 -15.07
C MET A 84 10.71 7.20 -16.58
N LEU A 85 10.04 6.14 -17.03
CA LEU A 85 9.97 5.75 -18.44
C LEU A 85 8.75 6.34 -19.17
N VAL A 86 7.88 7.06 -18.47
CA VAL A 86 6.64 7.62 -19.04
C VAL A 86 6.50 9.13 -18.79
N PRO A 87 5.75 9.83 -19.66
CA PRO A 87 5.39 11.24 -19.46
C PRO A 87 4.68 11.49 -18.12
N ALA A 88 4.86 12.69 -17.57
CA ALA A 88 4.37 13.04 -16.23
C ALA A 88 2.86 12.88 -16.06
N ASP A 89 2.09 13.11 -17.12
CA ASP A 89 0.63 12.98 -17.16
C ASP A 89 0.12 11.53 -17.30
N GLN A 90 1.03 10.56 -17.49
CA GLN A 90 0.72 9.13 -17.54
C GLN A 90 1.27 8.36 -16.33
N ARG A 91 1.96 9.05 -15.41
CA ARG A 91 2.56 8.43 -14.22
C ARG A 91 1.47 7.96 -13.26
N LEU A 92 1.53 6.70 -12.88
CA LEU A 92 0.68 6.15 -11.83
C LEU A 92 1.41 6.28 -10.50
N LYS A 93 0.80 6.94 -9.53
CA LYS A 93 1.29 7.01 -8.15
C LYS A 93 0.28 6.36 -7.24
N MET A 94 0.76 5.63 -6.24
CA MET A 94 -0.11 5.02 -5.25
C MET A 94 0.20 5.56 -3.86
N ARG A 95 -0.82 5.57 -3.02
CA ARG A 95 -0.69 5.78 -1.58
C ARG A 95 -0.99 4.45 -0.88
N VAL A 96 -0.30 4.18 0.22
CA VAL A 96 -0.34 2.86 0.87
C VAL A 96 -0.53 3.01 2.38
N GLY A 97 -1.42 2.18 2.94
CA GLY A 97 -1.66 2.05 4.37
C GLY A 97 -1.46 0.61 4.82
N VAL A 98 -0.69 0.38 5.88
CA VAL A 98 -0.45 -0.96 6.45
C VAL A 98 -0.83 -1.01 7.92
N ASN A 99 -1.63 -2.00 8.29
CA ASN A 99 -2.02 -2.23 9.68
C ASN A 99 -1.89 -3.71 10.08
N LEU A 100 -1.56 -3.96 11.34
CA LEU A 100 -1.58 -5.30 11.95
C LEU A 100 -2.76 -5.37 12.93
N GLY A 101 -3.69 -6.29 12.70
CA GLY A 101 -4.87 -6.42 13.56
C GLY A 101 -5.69 -7.67 13.31
N ASP A 102 -6.66 -7.91 14.20
CA ASP A 102 -7.58 -9.02 14.05
C ASP A 102 -8.55 -8.77 12.89
N VAL A 103 -8.70 -9.79 12.05
CA VAL A 103 -9.64 -9.82 10.94
C VAL A 103 -10.56 -11.03 11.05
N ILE A 104 -11.78 -10.86 10.55
CA ILE A 104 -12.74 -11.92 10.37
C ILE A 104 -12.56 -12.44 8.95
N VAL A 105 -12.36 -13.75 8.83
CA VAL A 105 -12.23 -14.44 7.54
C VAL A 105 -13.59 -15.04 7.17
N GLU A 106 -14.09 -14.65 6.01
CA GLU A 106 -15.31 -15.20 5.41
C GLU A 106 -15.04 -15.49 3.93
N GLY A 107 -14.80 -16.76 3.62
CA GLY A 107 -14.37 -17.19 2.29
C GLY A 107 -13.05 -16.52 1.89
N GLU A 108 -13.08 -15.80 0.76
CA GLU A 108 -11.92 -15.07 0.25
C GLU A 108 -11.82 -13.66 0.80
N ASP A 109 -12.85 -13.13 1.47
CA ASP A 109 -12.88 -11.77 1.98
C ASP A 109 -12.39 -11.65 3.43
N ARG A 110 -11.99 -10.44 3.80
CA ARG A 110 -11.57 -10.07 5.16
C ARG A 110 -12.35 -8.85 5.63
N TYR A 111 -12.82 -8.94 6.86
CA TYR A 111 -13.64 -7.91 7.50
C TYR A 111 -13.12 -7.55 8.89
N GLY A 112 -13.56 -6.40 9.38
CA GLY A 112 -13.33 -5.96 10.75
C GLY A 112 -12.46 -4.71 10.85
N GLU A 113 -12.19 -4.33 12.09
CA GLU A 113 -11.47 -3.09 12.40
C GLU A 113 -10.06 -3.05 11.80
N GLY A 114 -9.37 -4.20 11.74
CA GLY A 114 -8.04 -4.30 11.14
C GLY A 114 -7.99 -3.80 9.69
N VAL A 115 -9.03 -4.12 8.90
CA VAL A 115 -9.16 -3.69 7.50
C VAL A 115 -9.50 -2.20 7.41
N ASN A 116 -10.43 -1.73 8.25
CA ASN A 116 -10.83 -0.32 8.28
C ASN A 116 -9.67 0.61 8.65
N ILE A 117 -8.80 0.21 9.58
CA ILE A 117 -7.62 1.00 9.95
C ILE A 117 -6.62 1.06 8.79
N ALA A 118 -6.37 -0.04 8.08
CA ALA A 118 -5.48 -0.04 6.91
C ALA A 118 -5.99 0.90 5.82
N ALA A 119 -7.29 0.83 5.51
CA ALA A 119 -7.93 1.74 4.55
C ALA A 119 -7.85 3.21 5.01
N ARG A 120 -8.08 3.49 6.29
CA ARG A 120 -7.95 4.86 6.83
C ARG A 120 -6.53 5.40 6.72
N LEU A 121 -5.53 4.56 6.94
CA LEU A 121 -4.12 4.91 6.78
C LEU A 121 -3.77 5.25 5.33
N GLU A 122 -4.25 4.44 4.39
CA GLU A 122 -4.08 4.67 2.96
C GLU A 122 -4.71 6.02 2.54
N GLN A 123 -5.91 6.33 3.03
CA GLN A 123 -6.62 7.57 2.69
C GLN A 123 -5.91 8.85 3.15
N ILE A 124 -5.15 8.79 4.26
CA ILE A 124 -4.40 9.93 4.77
C ILE A 124 -2.94 9.96 4.29
N ALA A 125 -2.48 8.89 3.64
CA ALA A 125 -1.13 8.81 3.10
C ALA A 125 -0.98 9.74 1.89
N GLY A 126 0.17 10.41 1.81
CA GLY A 126 0.54 11.23 0.66
C GLY A 126 0.81 10.40 -0.60
N SER A 127 0.94 11.09 -1.73
CA SER A 127 1.23 10.45 -3.01
C SER A 127 2.65 9.86 -3.02
N GLY A 128 2.76 8.53 -3.14
CA GLY A 128 4.03 7.82 -3.04
C GLY A 128 4.43 7.45 -1.62
N ASP A 129 3.60 7.77 -0.62
CA ASP A 129 3.89 7.48 0.79
C ASP A 129 3.32 6.14 1.23
N ILE A 130 3.96 5.58 2.26
CA ILE A 130 3.53 4.38 2.98
C ILE A 130 3.33 4.78 4.43
N TYR A 131 2.09 4.69 4.91
CA TYR A 131 1.77 4.91 6.31
C TYR A 131 1.52 3.57 7.00
N VAL A 132 2.08 3.40 8.19
CA VAL A 132 1.90 2.18 8.98
C VAL A 132 1.34 2.49 10.36
N SER A 133 0.55 1.58 10.93
CA SER A 133 0.08 1.71 12.30
C SER A 133 1.21 1.51 13.32
N ASP A 134 1.05 2.04 14.53
CA ASP A 134 2.00 1.84 15.63
C ASP A 134 2.33 0.36 15.89
N LYS A 135 1.34 -0.53 15.73
CA LYS A 135 1.53 -1.96 15.91
C LYS A 135 2.51 -2.52 14.87
N VAL A 136 2.36 -2.10 13.62
CA VAL A 136 3.30 -2.47 12.55
C VAL A 136 4.67 -1.88 12.86
N ALA A 137 4.77 -0.58 13.13
CA ALA A 137 6.03 0.10 13.43
C ALA A 137 6.82 -0.57 14.57
N LYS A 138 6.14 -0.96 15.65
CA LYS A 138 6.75 -1.68 16.78
C LYS A 138 7.24 -3.08 16.40
N GLU A 139 6.49 -3.80 15.55
CA GLU A 139 6.84 -5.16 15.11
C GLU A 139 8.04 -5.17 14.15
N VAL A 140 8.14 -4.15 13.28
CA VAL A 140 9.14 -4.10 12.20
C VAL A 140 10.35 -3.20 12.51
N GLY A 141 10.26 -2.25 13.43
CA GLY A 141 11.25 -1.16 13.59
C GLY A 141 12.68 -1.58 13.93
N LYS A 142 12.92 -2.84 14.35
CA LYS A 142 14.28 -3.39 14.56
C LYS A 142 14.78 -4.26 13.39
N LYS A 143 13.94 -4.48 12.38
CA LYS A 143 14.13 -5.47 11.30
C LYS A 143 14.14 -4.82 9.91
N LEU A 144 13.89 -3.50 9.81
CA LEU A 144 13.90 -2.77 8.55
C LEU A 144 15.27 -2.15 8.28
N GLU A 145 15.62 -2.09 6.99
CA GLU A 145 16.79 -1.37 6.48
C GLU A 145 16.49 0.11 6.15
N PHE A 146 15.27 0.58 6.43
CA PHE A 146 14.79 1.92 6.11
C PHE A 146 14.14 2.58 7.33
N ASP A 147 14.17 3.91 7.36
CA ASP A 147 13.78 4.71 8.51
C ASP A 147 12.26 4.86 8.59
N LEU A 148 11.75 4.84 9.82
CA LEU A 148 10.36 5.14 10.14
C LEU A 148 10.29 6.52 10.77
N GLU A 149 9.65 7.46 10.07
CA GLU A 149 9.37 8.79 10.62
C GLU A 149 8.03 8.78 11.33
N SER A 150 8.01 9.05 12.65
CA SER A 150 6.77 9.19 13.40
C SER A 150 6.07 10.50 13.04
N LEU A 151 4.81 10.40 12.61
CA LEU A 151 3.93 11.50 12.29
C LEU A 151 2.77 11.52 13.29
N ALA A 152 2.58 12.67 13.95
CA ALA A 152 1.41 12.92 14.76
C ALA A 152 0.33 13.60 13.90
N ALA A 153 -0.72 12.86 13.53
CA ALA A 153 -1.87 13.41 12.83
C ALA A 153 -3.17 13.04 13.57
N ALA A 154 -3.97 14.05 13.93
CA ALA A 154 -5.32 13.89 14.50
C ALA A 154 -5.43 12.95 15.72
N GLY A 155 -4.44 12.96 16.63
CA GLY A 155 -4.48 12.19 17.88
C GLY A 155 -4.15 10.70 17.75
N GLN A 156 -3.57 10.27 16.63
CA GLN A 156 -3.04 8.92 16.42
C GLN A 156 -1.59 9.01 15.93
N GLU A 157 -0.73 8.11 16.42
CA GLU A 157 0.67 7.98 16.00
C GLU A 157 0.75 7.00 14.82
N TYR A 158 1.43 7.42 13.75
CA TYR A 158 1.69 6.59 12.56
C TYR A 158 3.12 6.80 12.11
N CYS A 159 3.68 5.84 11.37
CA CYS A 159 5.02 6.01 10.79
C CYS A 159 4.97 6.07 9.26
N ARG A 160 5.73 7.00 8.68
CA ARG A 160 6.05 7.02 7.25
C ARG A 160 7.32 6.21 7.02
N ALA A 161 7.27 5.21 6.14
CA ALA A 161 8.47 4.51 5.71
C ALA A 161 9.16 5.32 4.61
N GLY A 162 10.42 5.70 4.84
CA GLY A 162 11.25 6.42 3.89
C GLY A 162 12.62 5.77 3.76
N ASP A 163 13.12 5.72 2.53
CA ASP A 163 14.55 5.51 2.30
C ASP A 163 15.24 6.77 2.87
N GLY A 164 16.16 6.67 3.83
CA GLY A 164 16.84 7.80 4.49
C GLY A 164 17.68 8.72 3.58
N LEU A 165 17.34 8.80 2.30
CA LEU A 165 17.91 9.61 1.23
C LEU A 165 17.00 10.79 0.84
N SER A 166 16.12 11.27 1.73
CA SER A 166 15.54 12.62 1.56
C SER A 166 16.55 13.69 1.97
N GLY A 167 17.64 13.77 1.20
CA GLY A 167 18.58 14.87 1.15
C GLY A 167 18.50 15.52 -0.23
N GLU A 168 17.77 16.63 -0.28
CA GLU A 168 17.86 17.75 -1.23
C GLU A 168 17.69 17.52 -2.75
N GLY A 169 16.81 18.36 -3.33
CA GLY A 169 16.60 18.54 -4.77
C GLY A 169 15.34 19.34 -5.08
#